data_AF-A0A6B3LJ87-F1
#
_entry.id   AF-A0A6B3LJ87-F1
#
_cell.length_a   1.000
_cell.length_b   1.000
_cell.length_c   1.000
_cell.angle_alpha   90.00
_cell.angle_beta   90.00
_cell.angle_gamma   90.00
#
_symmetry.space_group_name_H-M   'P 1'
#
loop_
_entity.id
_entity.type
_entity.pdbx_description
1 polymer ?
#
loop_
_entity_poly.entity_id
_entity_poly.type
_entity_poly.pdbx_seq_one_letter_code
_entity_poly.pdbx_strand_id
1 'polypeptide(L)'
;MPNHPKIASLELGRVIAMLAIITLHCQLFTTYWFLDDEPWVAYLFNQSTRFAVPLFFLISGYLIQPKLSHNPMQTLRNYCSPLLRIWVIWSVISLLMPFNLEVMVNQGYLAERSGYWGFLLQHPLNSLLEGGLVHLWFLPALMIAVAIMALLSRQQKTHWMLPIAIGLYLYGEFAGSSAVVTGMSAPIYTRNGPFFSTLFVVVGYLIRERHILWQARSALLLAMLGMAFHFVEAYGLHQHGQVFNTNDYLFGTALWAIGLFLFLLAKPDLGRKPWVFSLSQSILGFYVSHLLVVIMMMNLARFLGLTGLEKDTLVLFGTLLTTYLLVKGLERTPLKHLLFR
;
A
#
# COMPACT_ATOMS: atom_id res chain seq x y z
N MET A 1 26.87 1.42 -14.99
CA MET A 1 25.85 0.38 -15.27
C MET A 1 24.93 0.93 -16.34
N PRO A 2 24.70 0.25 -17.47
CA PRO A 2 23.78 0.77 -18.49
C PRO A 2 22.41 0.92 -17.84
N ASN A 3 21.85 2.13 -17.86
CA ASN A 3 20.48 2.37 -17.40
C ASN A 3 19.55 1.54 -18.28
N HIS A 4 19.04 0.41 -17.77
CA HIS A 4 17.91 -0.23 -18.42
C HIS A 4 16.80 0.81 -18.56
N PRO A 5 16.24 1.02 -19.76
CA PRO A 5 15.16 1.96 -19.94
C PRO A 5 14.00 1.57 -19.02
N LYS A 6 13.47 2.55 -18.26
CA LYS A 6 12.32 2.33 -17.39
C LYS A 6 11.14 1.79 -18.22
N ILE A 7 10.45 0.77 -17.71
CA ILE A 7 9.28 0.20 -18.37
C ILE A 7 8.10 1.15 -18.12
N ALA A 8 7.61 1.81 -19.17
CA ALA A 8 6.63 2.88 -19.07
C ALA A 8 5.32 2.42 -18.40
N SER A 9 4.89 1.19 -18.70
CA SER A 9 3.68 0.61 -18.13
C SER A 9 3.78 0.36 -16.63
N LEU A 10 4.95 -0.02 -16.11
CA LEU A 10 5.15 -0.16 -14.67
C LEU A 10 5.09 1.21 -13.97
N GLU A 11 5.66 2.25 -14.60
CA GLU A 11 5.58 3.61 -14.08
C GLU A 11 4.13 4.15 -14.09
N LEU A 12 3.36 3.87 -15.15
CA LEU A 12 1.93 4.18 -15.21
C LEU A 12 1.16 3.42 -14.12
N GLY A 13 1.43 2.12 -13.95
CA GLY A 13 0.80 1.29 -12.93
C GLY A 13 1.01 1.85 -11.53
N ARG A 14 2.23 2.31 -11.21
CA ARG A 14 2.53 2.98 -9.92
C ARG A 14 1.73 4.27 -9.74
N VAL A 15 1.56 5.07 -10.78
CA VAL A 15 0.75 6.30 -10.71
C VAL A 15 -0.72 5.97 -10.47
N ILE A 16 -1.30 5.03 -11.22
CA ILE A 16 -2.69 4.62 -11.05
C ILE A 16 -2.92 4.02 -9.65
N ALA A 17 -2.04 3.12 -9.20
CA ALA A 17 -2.13 2.53 -7.87
C ALA A 17 -2.02 3.58 -6.76
N MET A 18 -1.17 4.60 -6.92
CA MET A 18 -1.07 5.67 -5.93
C MET A 18 -2.31 6.56 -5.90
N LEU A 19 -2.90 6.86 -7.05
CA LEU A 19 -4.20 7.56 -7.09
C LEU A 19 -5.28 6.73 -6.41
N ALA A 20 -5.35 5.42 -6.67
CA ALA A 20 -6.31 4.53 -6.01
C ALA A 20 -6.14 4.53 -4.48
N ILE A 21 -4.90 4.47 -3.96
CA ILE A 21 -4.60 4.53 -2.52
C ILE A 21 -5.01 5.87 -1.91
N ILE A 22 -4.69 7.00 -2.56
CA ILE A 22 -5.08 8.31 -2.06
C ILE A 22 -6.60 8.43 -1.98
N THR A 23 -7.30 8.06 -3.06
CA THR A 23 -8.76 8.13 -3.11
C THR A 23 -9.42 7.21 -2.08
N LEU A 24 -8.87 6.00 -1.86
CA LEU A 24 -9.29 5.09 -0.78
C LEU A 24 -9.23 5.78 0.59
N HIS A 25 -8.10 6.43 0.89
CA HIS A 25 -7.88 7.08 2.18
C HIS A 25 -8.69 8.37 2.37
N CYS A 26 -9.23 8.96 1.30
CA CYS A 26 -10.15 10.09 1.39
C CYS A 26 -11.53 9.71 1.96
N GLN A 27 -11.80 8.41 2.20
CA GLN A 27 -13.05 7.90 2.80
C GLN A 27 -14.30 8.40 2.05
N LEU A 28 -14.27 8.32 0.72
CA LEU A 28 -15.39 8.76 -0.11
C LEU A 28 -16.63 7.88 0.10
N PHE A 29 -17.80 8.48 -0.05
CA PHE A 29 -19.13 7.86 -0.06
C PHE A 29 -19.58 7.25 1.28
N THR A 30 -18.83 7.44 2.36
CA THR A 30 -19.09 6.79 3.66
C THR A 30 -20.27 7.36 4.45
N THR A 31 -20.89 8.46 4.00
CA THR A 31 -21.82 9.26 4.83
C THR A 31 -23.18 9.58 4.19
N TYR A 32 -23.47 9.16 2.95
CA TYR A 32 -24.71 9.60 2.26
C TYR A 32 -25.32 8.61 1.25
N TRP A 33 -24.66 7.50 0.90
CA TRP A 33 -25.22 6.49 -0.01
C TRP A 33 -25.33 5.14 0.69
N PHE A 34 -26.30 5.05 1.59
CA PHE A 34 -26.63 3.83 2.32
C PHE A 34 -27.69 3.04 1.57
N LEU A 35 -27.48 1.73 1.51
CA LEU A 35 -28.46 0.73 1.09
C LEU A 35 -28.49 -0.31 2.21
N ASP A 36 -29.67 -0.52 2.80
CA ASP A 36 -29.86 -1.39 3.98
C ASP A 36 -28.87 -1.08 5.12
N ASP A 37 -28.79 0.20 5.51
CA ASP A 37 -27.88 0.74 6.53
C ASP A 37 -26.37 0.56 6.27
N GLU A 38 -25.99 0.11 5.06
CA GLU A 38 -24.59 -0.07 4.67
C GLU A 38 -24.18 0.85 3.52
N PRO A 39 -22.99 1.49 3.59
CA PRO A 39 -22.49 2.36 2.53
C PRO A 39 -21.88 1.56 1.37
N TRP A 40 -22.70 0.78 0.66
CA TRP A 40 -22.27 -0.16 -0.39
C TRP A 40 -21.40 0.49 -1.47
N VAL A 41 -21.65 1.74 -1.84
CA VAL A 41 -20.81 2.45 -2.80
C VAL A 41 -19.39 2.65 -2.27
N ALA A 42 -19.25 3.03 -0.99
CA ALA A 42 -17.94 3.14 -0.32
C ALA A 42 -17.26 1.78 -0.19
N TYR A 43 -18.03 0.73 0.11
CA TYR A 43 -17.55 -0.65 0.24
C TYR A 43 -16.99 -1.20 -1.08
N LEU A 44 -17.75 -1.10 -2.16
CA LEU A 44 -17.33 -1.53 -3.49
C LEU A 44 -16.13 -0.70 -3.98
N PHE A 45 -16.17 0.62 -3.77
CA PHE A 45 -15.04 1.48 -4.10
C PHE A 45 -13.78 1.05 -3.33
N ASN A 46 -13.87 0.84 -2.02
CA ASN A 46 -12.75 0.39 -1.19
C ASN A 46 -12.13 -0.89 -1.73
N GLN A 47 -12.94 -1.95 -1.91
CA GLN A 47 -12.46 -3.25 -2.38
C GLN A 47 -11.91 -3.18 -3.82
N SER A 48 -12.45 -2.30 -4.68
CA SER A 48 -11.94 -2.07 -6.04
C SER A 48 -10.54 -1.44 -6.12
N THR A 49 -9.96 -1.01 -4.99
CA THR A 49 -8.60 -0.47 -4.95
C THR A 49 -7.55 -1.45 -4.40
N ARG A 50 -7.97 -2.64 -3.93
CA ARG A 50 -7.08 -3.56 -3.19
C ARG A 50 -5.96 -4.19 -4.01
N PHE A 51 -5.97 -4.03 -5.34
CA PHE A 51 -4.83 -4.38 -6.20
C PHE A 51 -3.60 -3.47 -6.03
N ALA A 52 -3.78 -2.25 -5.52
CA ALA A 52 -2.77 -1.19 -5.61
C ALA A 52 -1.49 -1.51 -4.83
N VAL A 53 -1.63 -1.93 -3.56
CA VAL A 53 -0.48 -2.28 -2.71
C VAL A 53 0.24 -3.55 -3.19
N PRO A 54 -0.45 -4.66 -3.53
CA PRO A 54 0.13 -5.80 -4.22
C PRO A 54 0.96 -5.45 -5.46
N LEU A 55 0.48 -4.52 -6.28
CA LEU A 55 1.21 -4.08 -7.48
C LEU A 55 2.56 -3.45 -7.12
N PHE A 56 2.63 -2.65 -6.04
CA PHE A 56 3.91 -2.09 -5.56
C PHE A 56 4.88 -3.18 -5.07
N PHE A 57 4.39 -4.20 -4.37
CA PHE A 57 5.22 -5.34 -3.95
C PHE A 57 5.74 -6.15 -5.15
N LEU A 58 4.89 -6.44 -6.14
CA LEU A 58 5.25 -7.12 -7.40
C LEU A 58 6.35 -6.35 -8.15
N ILE A 59 6.16 -5.04 -8.34
CA ILE A 59 7.15 -4.18 -9.01
C ILE A 59 8.46 -4.16 -8.21
N SER A 60 8.40 -4.07 -6.88
CA SER A 60 9.60 -4.07 -6.03
C SER A 60 10.39 -5.36 -6.17
N GLY A 61 9.72 -6.51 -6.11
CA GLY A 61 10.32 -7.83 -6.32
C GLY A 61 10.95 -7.99 -7.69
N TYR A 62 10.26 -7.54 -8.74
CA TYR A 62 10.73 -7.59 -10.12
C TYR A 62 11.99 -6.74 -10.34
N LEU A 63 12.01 -5.52 -9.80
CA LEU A 63 13.12 -4.58 -9.99
C LEU A 63 14.35 -4.92 -9.13
N ILE A 64 14.16 -5.51 -7.94
CA ILE A 64 15.28 -5.86 -7.05
C ILE A 64 15.98 -7.16 -7.46
N GLN A 65 15.27 -8.07 -8.15
CA GLN A 65 15.73 -9.43 -8.47
C GLN A 65 17.18 -9.50 -8.99
N PRO A 66 17.60 -8.73 -10.02
CA PRO A 66 18.93 -8.92 -10.58
C PRO A 66 20.06 -8.60 -9.59
N LYS A 67 19.84 -7.65 -8.68
CA LYS A 67 20.83 -7.28 -7.66
C LYS A 67 20.82 -8.25 -6.49
N LEU A 68 19.62 -8.66 -6.08
CA LEU A 68 19.41 -9.53 -4.94
C LEU A 68 19.97 -10.93 -5.18
N SER A 69 19.87 -11.46 -6.40
CA SER A 69 20.42 -12.77 -6.77
C SER A 69 21.95 -12.80 -6.76
N HIS A 70 22.61 -11.71 -7.21
CA HIS A 70 24.07 -11.64 -7.29
C HIS A 70 24.74 -11.26 -5.97
N ASN A 71 24.18 -10.27 -5.25
CA ASN A 71 24.76 -9.75 -4.01
C ASN A 71 23.68 -9.55 -2.93
N PRO A 72 23.16 -10.62 -2.32
CA PRO A 72 21.94 -10.56 -1.49
C PRO A 72 22.06 -9.60 -0.30
N MET A 73 23.13 -9.69 0.50
CA MET A 73 23.27 -8.91 1.73
C MET A 73 23.61 -7.44 1.47
N GLN A 74 24.46 -7.17 0.48
CA GLN A 74 24.73 -5.80 0.07
C GLN A 74 23.48 -5.13 -0.50
N THR A 75 22.71 -5.87 -1.30
CA THR A 75 21.44 -5.39 -1.86
C THR A 75 20.42 -5.13 -0.76
N LEU A 76 20.27 -6.05 0.21
CA LEU A 76 19.40 -5.86 1.37
C LEU A 76 19.76 -4.56 2.13
N ARG A 77 21.04 -4.37 2.48
CA ARG A 77 21.48 -3.16 3.20
C ARG A 77 21.19 -1.90 2.40
N ASN A 78 21.57 -1.87 1.12
CA ASN A 78 21.41 -0.70 0.26
C ASN A 78 19.94 -0.38 -0.05
N TYR A 79 19.07 -1.40 -0.07
CA TYR A 79 17.65 -1.26 -0.33
C TYR A 79 16.87 -0.84 0.93
N CYS A 80 17.13 -1.50 2.07
CA CYS A 80 16.35 -1.27 3.28
C CYS A 80 16.83 -0.07 4.12
N SER A 81 18.12 0.29 4.10
CA SER A 81 18.60 1.41 4.93
C SER A 81 17.94 2.76 4.59
N PRO A 82 17.73 3.14 3.32
CA PRO A 82 17.01 4.38 3.00
C PRO A 82 15.53 4.28 3.38
N LEU A 83 14.89 3.12 3.16
CA LEU A 83 13.49 2.90 3.52
C LEU A 83 13.25 2.98 5.02
N LEU A 84 14.17 2.43 5.83
CA LEU A 84 14.11 2.53 7.29
C LEU A 84 14.22 3.98 7.75
N ARG A 85 15.16 4.74 7.18
CA ARG A 85 15.32 6.17 7.48
C ARG A 85 14.03 6.95 7.18
N ILE A 86 13.45 6.72 6.00
CA ILE A 86 12.19 7.37 5.58
C ILE A 86 11.05 6.97 6.53
N TRP A 87 10.93 5.68 6.85
CA TRP A 87 9.92 5.18 7.79
C TRP A 87 10.05 5.83 9.18
N VAL A 88 11.27 5.96 9.72
CA VAL A 88 11.51 6.62 11.01
C VAL A 88 11.11 8.10 10.95
N ILE A 89 11.57 8.83 9.93
CA ILE A 89 11.32 10.27 9.81
C ILE A 89 9.82 10.55 9.70
N TRP A 90 9.11 9.84 8.82
CA TRP A 90 7.67 10.05 8.65
C TRP A 90 6.85 9.52 9.82
N SER A 91 7.34 8.51 10.53
CA SER A 91 6.75 8.11 11.81
C SER A 91 6.87 9.22 12.85
N VAL A 92 8.04 9.84 13.01
CA VAL A 92 8.23 10.96 13.93
C VAL A 92 7.34 12.15 13.55
N ILE A 93 7.29 12.52 12.26
CA ILE A 93 6.41 13.59 11.78
C ILE A 93 4.94 13.27 12.13
N SER A 94 4.50 12.04 11.89
CA SER A 94 3.11 11.64 12.16
C SER A 94 2.78 11.60 13.65
N LEU A 95 3.72 11.17 14.50
CA LEU A 95 3.55 11.17 15.95
C LEU A 95 3.45 12.57 16.54
N LEU A 96 4.06 13.56 15.88
CA LEU A 96 4.07 14.96 16.32
C LEU A 96 2.96 15.81 15.70
N MET A 97 2.44 15.44 14.52
CA MET A 97 1.39 16.22 13.86
C MET A 97 0.06 16.05 14.61
N PRO A 98 -0.68 17.11 14.99
CA PRO A 98 -2.03 16.98 15.52
C PRO A 98 -3.01 16.49 14.46
N PHE A 99 -3.87 15.54 14.80
CA PHE A 99 -4.88 14.97 13.89
C PHE A 99 -6.26 15.61 14.05
N ASN A 100 -6.57 16.20 15.21
CA ASN A 100 -7.80 16.91 15.48
C ASN A 100 -7.51 18.36 15.92
N LEU A 101 -7.52 19.28 14.96
CA LEU A 101 -7.18 20.69 15.19
C LEU A 101 -8.18 21.38 16.13
N GLU A 102 -9.44 20.95 16.12
CA GLU A 102 -10.46 21.49 17.04
C GLU A 102 -10.14 21.15 18.50
N VAL A 103 -9.81 19.89 18.78
CA VAL A 103 -9.37 19.47 20.12
C VAL A 103 -8.05 20.16 20.50
N MET A 104 -7.10 20.27 19.56
CA MET A 104 -5.85 20.98 19.80
C MET A 104 -6.08 22.44 20.22
N VAL A 105 -6.98 23.16 19.55
CA VAL A 105 -7.28 24.57 19.85
C VAL A 105 -8.05 24.71 21.17
N ASN A 106 -9.05 23.85 21.41
CA ASN A 106 -9.96 24.00 22.56
C ASN A 106 -9.42 23.37 23.85
N GLN A 107 -8.61 22.31 23.75
CA GLN A 107 -8.15 21.50 24.89
C GLN A 107 -6.61 21.38 24.97
N GLY A 108 -5.89 21.87 23.96
CA GLY A 108 -4.43 21.88 23.90
C GLY A 108 -3.82 20.66 23.19
N TYR A 109 -2.55 20.80 22.78
CA TYR A 109 -1.81 19.79 22.01
C TYR A 109 -1.69 18.44 22.74
N LEU A 110 -1.43 18.44 24.05
CA LEU A 110 -1.29 17.20 24.81
C LEU A 110 -2.61 16.44 24.94
N ALA A 111 -3.73 17.15 25.09
CA ALA A 111 -5.05 16.53 25.13
C ALA A 111 -5.37 15.85 23.78
N GLU A 112 -5.06 16.51 22.66
CA GLU A 112 -5.23 15.94 21.32
C GLU A 112 -4.36 14.71 21.09
N ARG A 113 -3.08 14.77 21.49
CA ARG A 113 -2.11 13.72 21.14
C ARG A 113 -2.12 12.50 22.06
N SER A 114 -2.41 12.71 23.34
CA SER A 114 -2.33 11.66 24.37
C SER A 114 -3.19 10.44 24.05
N GLY A 115 -4.40 10.64 23.51
CA GLY A 115 -5.30 9.54 23.15
C GLY A 115 -4.71 8.61 22.09
N TYR A 116 -4.13 9.17 21.04
CA TYR A 116 -3.49 8.36 19.98
C TYR A 116 -2.20 7.69 20.44
N TRP A 117 -1.36 8.38 21.22
CA TRP A 117 -0.16 7.76 21.78
C TRP A 117 -0.55 6.60 22.71
N GLY A 118 -1.61 6.77 23.50
CA GLY A 118 -2.23 5.71 24.29
C GLY A 118 -2.70 4.53 23.43
N PHE A 119 -3.41 4.79 22.32
CA PHE A 119 -3.82 3.76 21.37
C PHE A 119 -2.62 2.97 20.81
N LEU A 120 -1.54 3.66 20.43
CA LEU A 120 -0.34 2.98 19.93
C LEU A 120 0.34 2.11 21.00
N LEU A 121 0.33 2.55 22.26
CA LEU A 121 0.90 1.80 23.38
C LEU A 121 0.08 0.55 23.73
N GLN A 122 -1.23 0.51 23.41
CA GLN A 122 -2.07 -0.67 23.61
C GLN A 122 -1.77 -1.78 22.59
N HIS A 123 -1.23 -1.44 21.41
CA HIS A 123 -0.91 -2.40 20.34
C HIS A 123 0.55 -2.28 19.89
N PRO A 124 1.54 -2.47 20.80
CA PRO A 124 2.93 -2.07 20.56
C PRO A 124 3.57 -2.78 19.36
N LEU A 125 3.21 -4.04 19.11
CA LEU A 125 3.72 -4.79 17.96
C LEU A 125 3.18 -4.24 16.62
N ASN A 126 1.89 -3.92 16.55
CA ASN A 126 1.33 -3.28 15.36
C ASN A 126 1.89 -1.88 15.19
N SER A 127 1.97 -1.08 16.25
CA SER A 127 2.55 0.26 16.22
C SER A 127 4.00 0.26 15.72
N LEU A 128 4.81 -0.75 16.08
CA LEU A 128 6.16 -0.91 15.57
C LEU A 128 6.19 -1.25 14.08
N LEU A 129 5.23 -2.04 13.59
CA LEU A 129 5.17 -2.48 12.20
C LEU A 129 4.47 -1.49 11.27
N GLU A 130 3.63 -0.62 11.81
CA GLU A 130 2.97 0.45 11.07
C GLU A 130 3.82 1.72 11.11
N GLY A 131 4.31 2.11 12.30
CA GLY A 131 5.00 3.36 12.55
C GLY A 131 4.08 4.41 13.16
N GLY A 132 4.37 5.69 12.89
CA GLY A 132 3.63 6.81 13.48
C GLY A 132 2.26 7.06 12.84
N LEU A 133 1.95 6.39 11.73
CA LEU A 133 0.64 6.42 11.08
C LEU A 133 0.44 5.16 10.25
N VAL A 134 -0.81 4.68 10.21
CA VAL A 134 -1.16 3.34 9.70
C VAL A 134 -0.56 3.03 8.34
N HIS A 135 -0.66 3.92 7.34
CA HIS A 135 -0.24 3.63 5.95
C HIS A 135 1.25 3.33 5.79
N LEU A 136 2.09 3.73 6.76
CA LEU A 136 3.53 3.50 6.75
C LEU A 136 3.91 2.01 6.86
N TRP A 137 2.95 1.13 7.19
CA TRP A 137 3.13 -0.32 7.32
C TRP A 137 3.74 -1.01 6.10
N PHE A 138 3.51 -0.45 4.90
CA PHE A 138 4.04 -1.01 3.66
C PHE A 138 5.58 -1.02 3.66
N LEU A 139 6.25 -0.03 4.27
CA LEU A 139 7.72 0.02 4.30
C LEU A 139 8.32 -1.12 5.13
N PRO A 140 7.94 -1.36 6.40
CA PRO A 140 8.40 -2.52 7.15
C PRO A 140 8.05 -3.85 6.47
N ALA A 141 6.83 -3.99 5.96
CA ALA A 141 6.40 -5.21 5.26
C ALA A 141 7.27 -5.50 4.02
N LEU A 142 7.64 -4.48 3.25
CA LEU A 142 8.55 -4.60 2.11
C LEU A 142 9.98 -4.96 2.55
N MET A 143 10.50 -4.29 3.58
CA MET A 143 11.84 -4.57 4.11
C MET A 143 11.96 -6.00 4.64
N ILE A 144 10.93 -6.50 5.33
CA ILE A 144 10.87 -7.87 5.85
C ILE A 144 10.84 -8.88 4.69
N ALA A 145 10.00 -8.67 3.67
CA ALA A 145 9.95 -9.54 2.49
C ALA A 145 11.31 -9.61 1.76
N VAL A 146 11.96 -8.46 1.57
CA VAL A 146 13.30 -8.39 0.96
C VAL A 146 14.35 -9.08 1.85
N ALA A 147 14.26 -8.95 3.17
CA ALA A 147 15.16 -9.63 4.11
C ALA A 147 15.00 -11.15 4.04
N ILE A 148 13.77 -11.67 4.04
CA ILE A 148 13.48 -13.11 3.88
C ILE A 148 14.12 -13.61 2.57
N MET A 149 13.87 -12.93 1.46
CA MET A 149 14.42 -13.31 0.17
C MET A 149 15.95 -13.24 0.13
N ALA A 150 16.56 -12.19 0.69
CA ALA A 150 18.00 -12.03 0.73
C ALA A 150 18.68 -13.15 1.54
N LEU A 151 18.06 -13.56 2.65
CA LEU A 151 18.54 -14.67 3.49
C LEU A 151 18.45 -16.00 2.75
N LEU A 152 17.34 -16.27 2.04
CA LEU A 152 17.18 -17.47 1.22
C LEU A 152 18.15 -17.51 0.05
N SER A 153 18.34 -16.38 -0.66
CA SER A 153 19.33 -16.26 -1.74
C SER A 153 20.75 -16.49 -1.23
N ARG A 154 21.12 -15.90 -0.08
CA ARG A 154 22.45 -16.11 0.54
C ARG A 154 22.69 -17.59 0.87
N GLN A 155 21.66 -18.29 1.34
CA GLN A 155 21.75 -19.72 1.68
C GLN A 155 21.58 -20.65 0.47
N GLN A 156 21.47 -20.12 -0.75
CA GLN A 156 21.19 -20.89 -1.97
C GLN A 156 19.88 -21.72 -1.89
N LYS A 157 18.93 -21.25 -1.06
CA LYS A 157 17.62 -21.88 -0.83
C LYS A 157 16.49 -21.17 -1.57
N THR A 158 16.76 -20.67 -2.77
CA THR A 158 15.77 -19.92 -3.58
C THR A 158 14.52 -20.75 -3.92
N HIS A 159 14.66 -22.08 -4.02
CA HIS A 159 13.52 -22.99 -4.21
C HIS A 159 12.48 -22.94 -3.08
N TRP A 160 12.87 -22.51 -1.86
CA TRP A 160 11.94 -22.32 -0.73
C TRP A 160 11.20 -20.98 -0.75
N MET A 161 11.57 -20.02 -1.60
CA MET A 161 10.94 -18.69 -1.62
C MET A 161 9.43 -18.78 -1.85
N LEU A 162 9.01 -19.53 -2.87
CA LEU A 162 7.59 -19.64 -3.21
C LEU A 162 6.79 -20.45 -2.18
N PRO A 163 7.23 -21.63 -1.71
CA PRO A 163 6.55 -22.32 -0.61
C PRO A 163 6.37 -21.48 0.65
N ILE A 164 7.41 -20.77 1.08
CA ILE A 164 7.34 -19.88 2.27
C ILE A 164 6.36 -18.73 2.03
N ALA A 165 6.45 -18.08 0.87
CA ALA A 165 5.54 -17.01 0.46
C ALA A 165 4.07 -17.45 0.48
N ILE A 166 3.77 -18.62 -0.09
CA ILE A 166 2.41 -19.18 -0.12
C ILE A 166 1.95 -19.48 1.31
N GLY A 167 2.76 -20.16 2.12
CA GLY A 167 2.40 -20.49 3.50
C GLY A 167 2.10 -19.25 4.35
N LEU A 168 2.92 -18.20 4.21
CA LEU A 168 2.72 -16.92 4.87
C LEU A 168 1.44 -16.22 4.42
N TYR A 169 1.15 -16.22 3.12
CA TYR A 169 -0.06 -15.61 2.58
C TYR A 169 -1.32 -16.35 3.04
N LEU A 170 -1.33 -17.68 2.96
CA LEU A 170 -2.43 -18.52 3.44
C LEU A 170 -2.69 -18.29 4.92
N TYR A 171 -1.66 -18.34 5.76
CA TYR A 171 -1.81 -18.06 7.19
C TYR A 171 -2.40 -16.67 7.43
N GLY A 172 -1.87 -15.64 6.76
CA GLY A 172 -2.34 -14.27 6.98
C GLY A 172 -3.75 -14.00 6.42
N GLU A 173 -4.15 -14.67 5.34
CA GLU A 173 -5.52 -14.59 4.83
C GLU A 173 -6.49 -15.27 5.82
N PHE A 174 -6.18 -16.51 6.24
CA PHE A 174 -7.02 -17.26 7.16
C PHE A 174 -7.14 -16.63 8.55
N ALA A 175 -6.05 -16.10 9.10
CA ALA A 175 -6.03 -15.42 10.39
C ALA A 175 -6.38 -13.92 10.30
N GLY A 176 -6.65 -13.41 9.10
CA GLY A 176 -6.99 -12.01 8.83
C GLY A 176 -8.41 -11.89 8.30
N SER A 177 -8.56 -11.70 6.99
CA SER A 177 -9.85 -11.50 6.34
C SER A 177 -10.82 -12.66 6.59
N SER A 178 -10.35 -13.90 6.51
CA SER A 178 -11.17 -15.10 6.73
C SER A 178 -11.31 -15.52 8.20
N ALA A 179 -10.80 -14.74 9.16
CA ALA A 179 -10.83 -15.07 10.59
C ALA A 179 -12.26 -15.29 11.10
N VAL A 180 -13.25 -14.57 10.54
CA VAL A 180 -14.67 -14.73 10.89
C VAL A 180 -15.20 -16.15 10.61
N VAL A 181 -14.63 -16.84 9.61
CA VAL A 181 -15.00 -18.22 9.25
C VAL A 181 -14.06 -19.24 9.91
N THR A 182 -12.77 -18.96 9.92
CA THR A 182 -11.74 -19.93 10.37
C THR A 182 -11.58 -19.98 11.90
N GLY A 183 -11.96 -18.91 12.60
CA GLY A 183 -11.66 -18.72 14.02
C GLY A 183 -10.17 -18.54 14.34
N MET A 184 -9.32 -18.41 13.32
CA MET A 184 -7.89 -18.20 13.51
C MET A 184 -7.61 -16.77 13.97
N SER A 185 -6.57 -16.60 14.78
CA SER A 185 -6.08 -15.29 15.19
C SER A 185 -4.60 -15.14 14.86
N ALA A 186 -4.19 -13.88 14.68
CA ALA A 186 -2.81 -13.50 14.48
C ALA A 186 -2.36 -12.55 15.59
N PRO A 187 -1.09 -12.61 16.03
CA PRO A 187 -0.57 -11.73 17.08
C PRO A 187 -0.42 -10.26 16.62
N ILE A 188 -0.46 -10.03 15.31
CA ILE A 188 -0.38 -8.73 14.65
C ILE A 188 -1.36 -8.71 13.47
N TYR A 189 -1.70 -7.54 12.95
CA TYR A 189 -2.51 -7.45 11.73
C TYR A 189 -1.78 -8.17 10.58
N THR A 190 -2.50 -9.04 9.86
CA THR A 190 -1.87 -9.90 8.86
C THR A 190 -1.44 -9.15 7.59
N ARG A 191 -1.96 -7.94 7.35
CA ARG A 191 -1.38 -7.04 6.34
C ARG A 191 0.05 -6.61 6.68
N ASN A 192 0.40 -6.56 7.97
CA ASN A 192 1.70 -6.16 8.46
C ASN A 192 2.70 -7.32 8.40
N GLY A 193 3.97 -7.02 8.59
CA GLY A 193 5.01 -8.04 8.65
C GLY A 193 5.17 -8.81 7.33
N PRO A 194 5.40 -10.14 7.37
CA PRO A 194 5.73 -10.91 6.18
C PRO A 194 4.53 -11.48 5.42
N PHE A 195 3.31 -11.51 6.00
CA PHE A 195 2.24 -12.38 5.50
C PHE A 195 1.72 -11.94 4.14
N PHE A 196 1.32 -10.67 4.02
CA PHE A 196 0.79 -10.13 2.78
C PHE A 196 1.87 -9.84 1.73
N SER A 197 2.97 -9.20 2.14
CA SER A 197 3.99 -8.67 1.22
C SER A 197 4.81 -9.76 0.52
N THR A 198 5.20 -10.81 1.25
CA THR A 198 6.21 -11.77 0.78
C THR A 198 5.79 -12.48 -0.50
N LEU A 199 4.51 -12.84 -0.65
CA LEU A 199 4.01 -13.47 -1.87
C LEU A 199 4.24 -12.60 -3.10
N PHE A 200 3.83 -11.34 -3.04
CA PHE A 200 3.93 -10.43 -4.18
C PHE A 200 5.38 -10.09 -4.53
N VAL A 201 6.24 -9.88 -3.53
CA VAL A 201 7.67 -9.61 -3.79
C VAL A 201 8.33 -10.86 -4.40
N VAL A 202 8.05 -12.06 -3.89
CA VAL A 202 8.58 -13.32 -4.44
C VAL A 202 8.06 -13.58 -5.86
N VAL A 203 6.77 -13.38 -6.13
CA VAL A 203 6.21 -13.56 -7.48
C VAL A 203 6.84 -12.58 -8.47
N GLY A 204 6.97 -11.29 -8.09
CA GLY A 204 7.65 -10.30 -8.92
C GLY A 204 9.09 -10.69 -9.22
N TYR A 205 9.81 -11.18 -8.21
CA TYR A 205 11.17 -11.72 -8.36
C TYR A 205 11.21 -12.91 -9.32
N LEU A 206 10.34 -13.91 -9.15
CA LEU A 206 10.34 -15.11 -9.99
C LEU A 206 9.95 -14.81 -11.45
N ILE A 207 9.04 -13.86 -11.68
CA ILE A 207 8.70 -13.38 -13.03
C ILE A 207 9.94 -12.81 -13.71
N ARG A 208 10.75 -12.02 -12.99
CA ARG A 208 12.00 -11.48 -13.53
C ARG A 208 13.05 -12.56 -13.76
N GLU A 209 13.28 -13.41 -12.77
CA GLU A 209 14.31 -14.46 -12.78
C GLU A 209 14.09 -15.48 -13.89
N ARG A 210 12.85 -15.91 -14.09
CA ARG A 210 12.47 -16.93 -15.06
C ARG A 210 12.03 -16.35 -16.41
N HIS A 211 12.14 -15.04 -16.59
CA HIS A 211 11.70 -14.33 -17.80
C HIS A 211 10.25 -14.67 -18.20
N ILE A 212 9.34 -14.73 -17.23
CA ILE A 212 7.94 -15.08 -17.47
C ILE A 212 7.28 -13.96 -18.27
N LEU A 213 6.81 -14.29 -19.47
CA LEU A 213 6.07 -13.38 -20.35
C LEU A 213 4.71 -14.00 -20.67
N TRP A 214 3.68 -13.18 -20.59
CA TRP A 214 2.30 -13.57 -20.90
C TRP A 214 1.75 -12.72 -22.03
N GLN A 215 0.80 -13.28 -22.78
CA GLN A 215 0.02 -12.48 -23.72
C GLN A 215 -0.90 -11.53 -22.93
N ALA A 216 -1.03 -10.28 -23.41
CA ALA A 216 -1.82 -9.26 -22.73
C ALA A 216 -3.29 -9.70 -22.48
N ARG A 217 -3.90 -10.46 -23.41
CA ARG A 217 -5.26 -10.99 -23.25
C ARG A 217 -5.37 -11.97 -22.09
N SER A 218 -4.45 -12.93 -22.00
CA SER A 218 -4.43 -13.94 -20.92
C SER A 218 -4.14 -13.29 -19.56
N ALA A 219 -3.23 -12.32 -19.51
CA ALA A 219 -2.93 -11.59 -18.29
C ALA A 219 -4.12 -10.73 -17.80
N LEU A 220 -4.82 -10.08 -18.74
CA LEU A 220 -6.04 -9.34 -18.43
C LEU A 220 -7.17 -10.27 -18.00
N LEU A 221 -7.32 -11.44 -18.62
CA LEU A 221 -8.30 -12.43 -18.20
C LEU A 221 -8.05 -12.90 -16.77
N LEU A 222 -6.78 -13.21 -16.42
CA LEU A 222 -6.40 -13.54 -15.04
C LEU A 222 -6.73 -12.40 -14.07
N ALA A 223 -6.46 -11.14 -14.47
CA ALA A 223 -6.79 -9.98 -13.66
C ALA A 223 -8.30 -9.87 -13.40
N MET A 224 -9.12 -10.02 -14.44
CA MET A 224 -10.58 -9.94 -14.34
C MET A 224 -11.19 -11.09 -13.53
N LEU A 225 -10.72 -12.32 -13.75
CA LEU A 225 -11.16 -13.48 -12.96
C LEU A 225 -10.74 -13.34 -11.49
N GLY A 226 -9.52 -12.86 -11.23
CA GLY A 226 -9.06 -12.58 -9.87
C GLY A 226 -9.88 -11.50 -9.17
N MET A 227 -10.22 -10.42 -9.89
CA MET A 227 -11.09 -9.36 -9.37
C MET A 227 -12.49 -9.90 -9.06
N ALA A 228 -13.10 -10.65 -9.98
CA ALA A 228 -14.41 -11.26 -9.74
C ALA A 228 -14.37 -12.21 -8.52
N PHE A 229 -13.33 -13.04 -8.41
CA PHE A 229 -13.15 -13.94 -7.28
C PHE A 229 -13.00 -13.17 -5.95
N HIS A 230 -12.21 -12.09 -5.93
CA HIS A 230 -12.06 -11.22 -4.77
C HIS A 230 -13.41 -10.68 -4.28
N PHE A 231 -14.28 -10.20 -5.18
CA PHE A 231 -15.60 -9.68 -4.80
C PHE A 231 -16.54 -10.79 -4.30
N VAL A 232 -16.49 -11.98 -4.90
CA VAL A 232 -17.24 -13.15 -4.42
C VAL A 232 -16.79 -13.55 -3.02
N GLU A 233 -15.49 -13.58 -2.75
CA GLU A 233 -14.94 -13.87 -1.42
C GLU A 233 -15.34 -12.80 -0.41
N ALA A 234 -15.18 -11.51 -0.73
CA ALA A 234 -15.55 -10.41 0.15
C ALA A 234 -17.04 -10.46 0.52
N TYR A 235 -17.90 -10.73 -0.46
CA TYR A 235 -19.33 -10.91 -0.24
C TYR A 235 -19.61 -12.15 0.62
N GLY A 236 -18.97 -13.28 0.34
CA GLY A 236 -19.11 -14.51 1.13
C GLY A 236 -18.74 -14.31 2.59
N LEU A 237 -17.64 -13.61 2.88
CA LEU A 237 -17.24 -13.26 4.25
C LEU A 237 -18.22 -12.29 4.91
N HIS A 238 -18.77 -11.34 4.16
CA HIS A 238 -19.79 -10.42 4.65
C HIS A 238 -21.04 -11.15 5.15
N GLN A 239 -21.47 -12.21 4.45
CA GLN A 239 -22.58 -13.07 4.91
C GLN A 239 -22.30 -13.77 6.24
N HIS A 240 -21.03 -13.85 6.68
CA HIS A 240 -20.63 -14.41 7.97
C HIS A 240 -20.40 -13.33 9.05
N GLY A 241 -20.74 -12.06 8.77
CA GLY A 241 -20.64 -10.95 9.72
C GLY A 241 -19.37 -10.10 9.59
N GLN A 242 -18.53 -10.33 8.57
CA GLN A 242 -17.41 -9.44 8.24
C GLN A 242 -17.92 -8.12 7.64
N VAL A 243 -17.44 -6.98 8.11
CA VAL A 243 -17.72 -5.72 7.40
C VAL A 243 -17.03 -5.74 6.03
N PHE A 244 -17.77 -5.48 4.95
CA PHE A 244 -17.29 -5.73 3.58
C PHE A 244 -15.94 -5.03 3.25
N ASN A 245 -15.75 -3.80 3.73
CA ASN A 245 -14.57 -2.98 3.44
C ASN A 245 -13.35 -3.24 4.35
N THR A 246 -13.45 -4.11 5.36
CA THR A 246 -12.33 -4.37 6.30
C THR A 246 -11.35 -5.42 5.78
N ASN A 247 -11.72 -6.17 4.74
CA ASN A 247 -10.83 -7.13 4.10
C ASN A 247 -9.60 -6.41 3.52
N ASP A 248 -8.42 -6.68 4.07
CA ASP A 248 -7.17 -6.08 3.60
C ASP A 248 -6.68 -6.74 2.30
N TYR A 249 -6.84 -8.06 2.22
CA TYR A 249 -6.57 -8.89 1.05
C TYR A 249 -7.27 -10.25 1.16
N LEU A 250 -7.49 -10.89 0.02
CA LEU A 250 -8.24 -12.14 -0.20
C LEU A 250 -7.53 -13.00 -1.26
N PHE A 251 -7.91 -14.27 -1.50
CA PHE A 251 -7.21 -15.11 -2.48
C PHE A 251 -7.30 -14.55 -3.91
N GLY A 252 -8.45 -14.02 -4.30
CA GLY A 252 -8.66 -13.33 -5.58
C GLY A 252 -7.79 -12.10 -5.77
N THR A 253 -7.41 -11.42 -4.67
CA THR A 253 -6.48 -10.28 -4.69
C THR A 253 -5.13 -10.68 -5.28
N ALA A 254 -4.66 -11.89 -4.98
CA ALA A 254 -3.39 -12.39 -5.50
C ALA A 254 -3.45 -12.54 -7.03
N LEU A 255 -4.48 -13.23 -7.52
CA LEU A 255 -4.69 -13.45 -8.95
C LEU A 255 -4.87 -12.13 -9.70
N TRP A 256 -5.65 -11.22 -9.12
CA TRP A 256 -5.94 -9.92 -9.70
C TRP A 256 -4.67 -9.08 -9.89
N ALA A 257 -3.87 -8.92 -8.83
CA ALA A 257 -2.66 -8.13 -8.88
C ALA A 257 -1.59 -8.74 -9.78
N ILE A 258 -1.42 -10.07 -9.74
CA ILE A 258 -0.47 -10.78 -10.61
C ILE A 258 -0.88 -10.63 -12.09
N GLY A 259 -2.17 -10.79 -12.40
CA GLY A 259 -2.71 -10.59 -13.75
C GLY A 259 -2.48 -9.16 -14.26
N LEU A 260 -2.78 -8.15 -13.43
CA LEU A 260 -2.52 -6.75 -13.77
C LEU A 260 -1.04 -6.48 -14.01
N PHE A 261 -0.16 -7.00 -13.15
CA PHE A 261 1.29 -6.84 -13.31
C PHE A 261 1.81 -7.48 -14.60
N LEU A 262 1.37 -8.70 -14.91
CA LEU A 262 1.69 -9.38 -16.17
C LEU A 262 1.14 -8.63 -17.40
N PHE A 263 -0.05 -8.03 -17.29
CA PHE A 263 -0.64 -7.21 -18.36
C PHE A 263 0.22 -5.98 -18.64
N LEU A 264 0.70 -5.29 -17.60
CA LEU A 264 1.60 -4.15 -17.74
C LEU A 264 2.92 -4.58 -18.39
N LEU A 265 3.50 -5.72 -17.98
CA LEU A 265 4.72 -6.26 -18.62
C LEU A 265 4.50 -6.62 -20.10
N ALA A 266 3.31 -7.11 -20.46
CA ALA A 266 2.95 -7.43 -21.85
C ALA A 266 2.75 -6.19 -22.74
N LYS A 267 2.64 -5.00 -22.14
CA LYS A 267 2.43 -3.72 -22.83
C LYS A 267 3.46 -2.66 -22.37
N PRO A 268 4.78 -2.89 -22.57
CA PRO A 268 5.84 -2.10 -21.94
C PRO A 268 5.82 -0.59 -22.24
N ASP A 269 5.31 -0.20 -23.42
CA ASP A 269 5.18 1.20 -23.84
C ASP A 269 3.85 1.88 -23.43
N LEU A 270 2.94 1.15 -22.78
CA LEU A 270 1.68 1.73 -22.31
C LEU A 270 1.97 2.87 -21.31
N GLY A 271 1.39 4.04 -21.55
CA GLY A 271 1.64 5.21 -20.71
C GLY A 271 3.00 5.89 -20.94
N ARG A 272 3.69 5.64 -22.06
CA ARG A 272 4.94 6.33 -22.42
C ARG A 272 4.70 7.81 -22.74
N LYS A 273 4.52 8.60 -21.69
CA LYS A 273 4.31 10.05 -21.73
C LYS A 273 5.21 10.73 -20.69
N PRO A 274 5.75 11.94 -20.95
CA PRO A 274 6.64 12.62 -20.01
C PRO A 274 6.04 12.83 -18.61
N TRP A 275 4.73 13.10 -18.54
CA TRP A 275 4.04 13.32 -17.26
C TRP A 275 4.02 12.07 -16.38
N VAL A 276 3.90 10.87 -16.96
CA VAL A 276 3.92 9.60 -16.22
C VAL A 276 5.28 9.43 -15.52
N PHE A 277 6.37 9.59 -16.27
CA PHE A 277 7.72 9.47 -15.69
C PHE A 277 8.04 10.58 -14.68
N SER A 278 7.43 11.76 -14.82
CA SER A 278 7.58 12.87 -13.86
C SER A 278 6.86 12.58 -12.54
N LEU A 279 5.62 12.08 -12.61
CA LEU A 279 4.86 11.69 -11.41
C LEU A 279 5.43 10.45 -10.74
N SER A 280 5.85 9.45 -11.53
CA SER A 280 6.32 8.17 -11.01
C SER A 280 7.60 8.26 -10.15
N GLN A 281 8.41 9.30 -10.39
CA GLN A 281 9.59 9.63 -9.58
C GLN A 281 9.22 10.16 -8.19
N SER A 282 8.05 10.78 -8.06
CA SER A 282 7.57 11.40 -6.83
C SER A 282 6.72 10.46 -5.98
N ILE A 283 6.42 9.24 -6.45
CA ILE A 283 5.47 8.31 -5.81
C ILE A 283 5.80 8.02 -4.35
N LEU A 284 7.08 7.89 -4.00
CA LEU A 284 7.47 7.69 -2.60
C LEU A 284 7.07 8.89 -1.73
N GLY A 285 7.24 10.11 -2.24
CA GLY A 285 6.82 11.34 -1.57
C GLY A 285 5.30 11.44 -1.43
N PHE A 286 4.54 11.08 -2.46
CA PHE A 286 3.08 10.97 -2.37
C PHE A 286 2.68 9.94 -1.31
N TYR A 287 3.26 8.75 -1.36
CA TYR A 287 2.97 7.67 -0.44
C TYR A 287 3.22 8.07 1.02
N VAL A 288 4.35 8.67 1.37
CA VAL A 288 4.62 8.98 2.78
C VAL A 288 3.78 10.15 3.32
N SER A 289 3.41 11.11 2.47
CA SER A 289 2.78 12.35 2.92
C SER A 289 1.26 12.38 2.82
N HIS A 290 0.65 11.61 1.91
CA HIS A 290 -0.76 11.79 1.56
C HIS A 290 -1.71 11.67 2.76
N LEU A 291 -1.50 10.74 3.70
CA LEU A 291 -2.46 10.54 4.78
C LEU A 291 -2.48 11.71 5.78
N LEU A 292 -1.35 12.36 6.01
CA LEU A 292 -1.30 13.59 6.81
C LEU A 292 -2.04 14.74 6.10
N VAL A 293 -1.94 14.81 4.77
CA VAL A 293 -2.68 15.79 3.97
C VAL A 293 -4.18 15.48 4.00
N VAL A 294 -4.59 14.20 3.90
CA VAL A 294 -5.99 13.80 4.07
C VAL A 294 -6.51 14.26 5.42
N ILE A 295 -5.77 13.99 6.51
CA ILE A 295 -6.14 14.43 7.87
C ILE A 295 -6.32 15.95 7.92
N MET A 296 -5.41 16.72 7.31
CA MET A 296 -5.53 18.18 7.22
C MET A 296 -6.79 18.60 6.45
N MET A 297 -7.08 17.97 5.31
CA MET A 297 -8.30 18.28 4.54
C MET A 297 -9.58 17.89 5.29
N MET A 298 -9.58 16.80 6.06
CA MET A 298 -10.70 16.40 6.91
C MET A 298 -10.97 17.43 8.02
N ASN A 299 -9.92 17.98 8.64
CA ASN A 299 -10.06 19.07 9.59
C ASN A 299 -10.62 20.33 8.93
N LEU A 300 -10.14 20.68 7.74
CA LEU A 300 -10.65 21.82 6.98
C LEU A 300 -12.13 21.64 6.62
N ALA A 301 -12.52 20.47 6.14
CA ALA A 301 -13.92 20.15 5.83
C ALA A 301 -14.81 20.29 7.07
N ARG A 302 -14.36 19.80 8.24
CA ARG A 302 -15.09 19.94 9.51
C ARG A 302 -15.21 21.41 9.93
N PHE A 303 -14.13 22.18 9.85
CA PHE A 303 -14.13 23.61 10.19
C PHE A 303 -15.10 24.41 9.32
N LEU A 304 -15.20 24.07 8.04
CA LEU A 304 -16.14 24.67 7.09
C LEU A 304 -17.57 24.12 7.22
N GLY A 305 -17.82 23.14 8.09
CA GLY A 305 -19.12 22.49 8.25
C GLY A 305 -19.57 21.68 7.03
N LEU A 306 -18.64 21.28 6.15
CA LEU A 306 -18.97 20.54 4.93
C LEU A 306 -19.33 19.09 5.25
N THR A 307 -20.37 18.59 4.58
CA THR A 307 -20.84 17.21 4.71
C THR A 307 -21.09 16.59 3.34
N GLY A 308 -21.36 15.29 3.31
CA GLY A 308 -21.74 14.59 2.08
C GLY A 308 -20.72 14.73 0.94
N LEU A 309 -21.23 15.01 -0.26
CA LEU A 309 -20.45 15.17 -1.49
C LEU A 309 -19.49 16.38 -1.44
N GLU A 310 -19.85 17.45 -0.73
CA GLU A 310 -19.00 18.65 -0.64
C GLU A 310 -17.72 18.35 0.14
N LYS A 311 -17.86 17.65 1.27
CA LYS A 311 -16.73 17.15 2.08
C LYS A 311 -15.84 16.23 1.24
N ASP A 312 -16.43 15.26 0.56
CA ASP A 312 -15.70 14.30 -0.27
C ASP A 312 -14.94 14.97 -1.41
N THR A 313 -15.55 15.96 -2.07
CA THR A 313 -14.94 16.74 -3.14
C THR A 313 -13.75 17.55 -2.62
N LEU A 314 -13.92 18.29 -1.52
CA LEU A 314 -12.84 19.05 -0.90
C LEU A 314 -11.68 18.14 -0.50
N VAL A 315 -11.99 17.03 0.18
CA VAL A 315 -10.95 16.12 0.69
C VAL A 315 -10.18 15.49 -0.46
N LEU A 316 -10.85 15.00 -1.50
CA LEU A 316 -10.17 14.36 -2.63
C LEU A 316 -9.28 15.35 -3.39
N PHE A 317 -9.86 16.42 -3.93
CA PHE A 317 -9.13 17.35 -4.78
C PHE A 317 -8.13 18.18 -3.98
N GLY A 318 -8.49 18.57 -2.75
CA GLY A 318 -7.60 19.25 -1.81
C GLY A 318 -6.40 18.37 -1.44
N THR A 319 -6.61 17.07 -1.21
CA THR A 319 -5.50 16.13 -0.94
C THR A 319 -4.60 15.98 -2.14
N LEU A 320 -5.17 15.74 -3.33
CA LEU A 320 -4.38 15.56 -4.55
C LEU A 320 -3.53 16.79 -4.87
N LEU A 321 -4.14 17.99 -4.84
CA LEU A 321 -3.46 19.24 -5.11
C LEU A 321 -2.40 19.55 -4.05
N THR A 322 -2.76 19.47 -2.77
CA THR A 322 -1.85 19.85 -1.68
C THR A 322 -0.68 18.87 -1.57
N THR A 323 -0.93 17.57 -1.72
CA THR A 323 0.15 16.57 -1.75
C THR A 323 1.07 16.81 -2.96
N TYR A 324 0.51 17.11 -4.14
CA TYR A 324 1.31 17.43 -5.32
C TYR A 324 2.20 18.67 -5.09
N LEU A 325 1.63 19.76 -4.57
CA LEU A 325 2.37 20.99 -4.29
C LEU A 325 3.44 20.77 -3.21
N LEU A 326 3.11 20.06 -2.13
CA LEU A 326 4.04 19.71 -1.06
C LEU A 326 5.22 18.93 -1.60
N VAL A 327 4.97 17.85 -2.35
CA VAL A 327 6.03 16.99 -2.87
C VAL A 327 6.89 17.74 -3.90
N LYS A 328 6.28 18.47 -4.84
CA LYS A 328 7.04 19.26 -5.83
C LYS A 328 7.80 20.43 -5.22
N GLY A 329 7.26 21.04 -4.17
CA GLY A 329 7.95 22.06 -3.38
C GLY A 329 9.18 21.48 -2.68
N LEU A 330 9.01 20.40 -1.91
CA LEU A 330 10.09 19.74 -1.19
C LEU A 330 11.17 19.18 -2.13
N GLU A 331 10.78 18.69 -3.32
CA GLU A 331 11.72 18.21 -4.35
C GLU A 331 12.69 19.29 -4.85
N ARG A 332 12.35 20.58 -4.70
CA ARG A 332 13.21 21.72 -5.07
C ARG A 332 14.11 22.19 -3.92
N THR A 333 14.01 21.57 -2.74
CA THR A 333 14.79 21.94 -1.55
C THR A 333 15.78 20.83 -1.18
N PRO A 334 16.82 21.14 -0.37
CA PRO A 334 17.72 20.12 0.17
C PRO A 334 17.00 19.05 1.01
N LEU A 335 15.81 19.36 1.56
CA LEU A 335 15.01 18.44 2.38
C LEU A 335 14.58 17.18 1.62
N LYS A 336 14.57 17.18 0.29
CA LYS A 336 14.31 15.99 -0.53
C LYS A 336 15.20 14.80 -0.12
N HIS A 337 16.47 15.05 0.20
CA HIS A 337 17.43 14.03 0.59
C HIS A 337 17.21 13.47 1.99
N LEU A 338 16.43 14.15 2.80
CA LEU A 338 16.05 13.71 4.14
C LEU A 338 14.68 13.02 4.11
N LEU A 339 13.71 13.62 3.42
CA LEU A 339 12.30 13.22 3.49
C LEU A 339 11.94 12.13 2.48
N PHE A 340 12.62 12.04 1.33
CA PHE A 340 12.22 11.18 0.21
C PHE A 340 13.34 10.27 -0.34
N ARG A 341 14.54 10.27 0.25
CA ARG A 341 15.69 9.49 -0.26
C ARG A 341 16.58 8.91 0.82
#